data_AF-A0A517WRB6-F1
#
_entry.id   AF-A0A517WRB6-F1
#
_cell.length_a   1.000
_cell.length_b   1.000
_cell.length_c   1.000
_cell.angle_alpha   90.00
_cell.angle_beta   90.00
_cell.angle_gamma   90.00
#
_symmetry.space_group_name_H-M   'P 1'
#
loop_
_entity.id
_entity.type
_entity.pdbx_description
1 polymer ?
#
loop_
_entity_poly.entity_id
_entity_poly.type
_entity_poly.pdbx_seq_one_letter_code
_entity_poly.pdbx_strand_id
1 'polypeptide(L)'
;MFHFKTIICALVCLFTITCFSVSEGNQKGFFESEMAILRSIQTKQGPMIEITIGDLICTTPHLTIKRKQKPVSTVIPVKGKIEIKQGKASYSAAMFEIALRE
;
A
#
# COMPACT_ATOMS: atom_id res chain seq x y z
N MET A 1 -35.41 6.54 -51.47
CA MET A 1 -35.34 7.39 -50.26
C MET A 1 -35.41 6.63 -48.93
N PHE A 2 -35.65 5.31 -48.91
CA PHE A 2 -35.79 4.53 -47.65
C PHE A 2 -34.46 4.08 -47.02
N HIS A 3 -33.43 3.74 -47.82
CA HIS A 3 -32.18 3.17 -47.28
C HIS A 3 -31.23 4.19 -46.65
N PHE A 4 -31.28 5.46 -47.07
CA PHE A 4 -30.40 6.51 -46.57
C PHE A 4 -30.68 6.87 -45.11
N LYS A 5 -31.96 6.90 -44.70
CA LYS A 5 -32.37 7.11 -43.30
C LYS A 5 -31.90 5.98 -42.40
N THR A 6 -31.96 4.73 -42.87
CA THR A 6 -31.55 3.55 -42.10
C THR A 6 -30.04 3.51 -41.89
N ILE A 7 -29.27 3.89 -42.92
CA ILE A 7 -27.80 3.97 -42.85
C ILE A 7 -27.34 5.05 -41.86
N ILE A 8 -27.97 6.23 -41.88
CA ILE A 8 -27.64 7.31 -40.93
C ILE A 8 -27.97 6.90 -39.50
N CYS A 9 -29.12 6.24 -39.28
CA CYS A 9 -29.51 5.78 -37.95
C CYS A 9 -28.52 4.74 -37.40
N ALA A 10 -28.05 3.81 -38.24
CA ALA A 10 -27.03 2.84 -37.85
C ALA A 10 -25.68 3.48 -37.49
N LEU A 11 -25.26 4.51 -38.23
CA LEU A 11 -24.03 5.25 -37.97
C LEU A 11 -24.08 6.05 -36.66
N VAL A 12 -25.22 6.67 -36.34
CA VAL A 12 -25.41 7.39 -35.07
C VAL A 12 -25.36 6.44 -33.88
N CYS A 13 -26.01 5.27 -33.97
CA CYS A 13 -25.94 4.26 -32.91
C CYS A 13 -24.52 3.72 -32.70
N LEU A 14 -23.76 3.51 -33.78
CA LEU A 14 -22.36 3.06 -33.69
C LEU A 14 -21.46 4.11 -33.02
N PHE A 15 -21.70 5.40 -33.30
CA PHE A 15 -20.95 6.52 -32.71
C PHE A 15 -21.29 6.74 -31.23
N THR A 16 -22.53 6.45 -30.81
CA THR A 16 -22.90 6.56 -29.38
C THR A 16 -22.31 5.45 -28.52
N ILE A 17 -22.05 4.26 -29.06
CA ILE A 17 -21.46 3.15 -28.30
C ILE A 17 -19.97 3.39 -28.03
N THR A 18 -19.26 4.10 -28.92
CA THR A 18 -17.82 4.36 -28.76
C THR A 18 -17.51 5.53 -27.82
N CYS A 19 -18.45 6.45 -27.58
CA CYS A 19 -18.23 7.60 -26.69
C CYS A 19 -18.43 7.31 -25.19
N PHE A 20 -19.04 6.17 -24.81
CA PHE A 20 -19.26 5.82 -23.39
C PHE A 20 -18.27 4.80 -22.81
N SER A 21 -17.27 4.34 -23.58
CA SER A 21 -16.16 3.52 -23.05
C SER A 21 -15.07 4.38 -22.39
N VAL A 22 -15.46 5.40 -21.62
CA VAL A 22 -14.53 6.08 -20.70
C VAL A 22 -14.40 5.21 -19.45
N SER A 23 -13.64 4.13 -19.61
CA SER A 23 -12.96 3.34 -18.60
C SER A 23 -13.37 3.63 -17.15
N GLU A 24 -14.23 2.78 -16.60
CA GLU A 24 -14.42 2.60 -15.15
C GLU A 24 -13.12 2.16 -14.44
N GLY A 25 -12.03 1.90 -15.19
CA GLY A 25 -10.77 1.36 -14.68
C GLY A 25 -9.60 2.34 -14.56
N ASN A 26 -9.72 3.62 -14.95
CA ASN A 26 -8.58 4.57 -14.94
C ASN A 26 -8.60 5.61 -13.82
N GLN A 27 -9.51 5.52 -12.86
CA GLN A 27 -9.37 6.28 -11.62
C GLN A 27 -8.39 5.55 -10.70
N LYS A 28 -7.10 5.55 -11.06
CA LYS A 28 -6.03 5.37 -10.07
C LYS A 28 -6.16 6.54 -9.12
N GLY A 29 -6.92 6.35 -8.03
CA GLY A 29 -6.91 7.27 -6.91
C GLY A 29 -5.46 7.53 -6.53
N PHE A 30 -5.06 8.79 -6.52
CA PHE A 30 -3.77 9.19 -5.99
C PHE A 30 -3.86 9.04 -4.46
N PHE A 31 -3.76 7.79 -4.00
CA PHE A 31 -3.63 7.52 -2.58
C PHE A 31 -2.20 7.89 -2.23
N GLU A 32 -2.01 8.96 -1.46
CA GLU A 32 -0.72 9.20 -0.81
C GLU A 32 -0.31 7.91 -0.10
N SER A 33 0.92 7.46 -0.36
CA SER A 33 1.39 6.22 0.22
C SER A 33 1.48 6.40 1.72
N GLU A 34 0.54 5.79 2.45
CA GLU A 34 0.50 5.85 3.90
C GLU A 34 1.73 5.13 4.46
N MET A 35 2.51 5.83 5.27
CA MET A 35 3.78 5.32 5.80
C MET A 35 3.59 4.85 7.24
N ALA A 36 4.15 3.68 7.55
CA ALA A 36 4.33 3.21 8.91
C ALA A 36 5.78 3.46 9.35
N ILE A 37 5.94 4.14 10.48
CA ILE A 37 7.24 4.39 11.11
C ILE A 37 7.42 3.37 12.23
N LEU A 38 8.52 2.63 12.20
CA LEU A 38 8.90 1.70 13.25
C LEU A 38 10.10 2.25 14.02
N ARG A 39 10.00 2.30 15.35
CA ARG A 39 11.13 2.66 16.23
C ARG A 39 11.18 1.80 17.49
N SER A 40 12.37 1.70 18.06
CA SER A 40 12.58 1.00 19.33
C SER A 40 12.40 1.97 20.48
N ILE A 41 11.59 1.61 21.46
CA ILE A 41 11.36 2.38 22.68
C ILE A 41 11.66 1.54 23.92
N GLN A 42 12.11 2.18 24.98
CA GLN A 42 12.27 1.51 26.28
C GLN A 42 11.03 1.77 27.12
N THR A 43 10.30 0.70 27.47
CA THR A 43 9.15 0.79 28.39
C THR A 43 9.49 0.16 29.73
N LYS A 44 8.59 0.30 30.71
CA LYS A 44 8.72 -0.36 32.03
C LYS A 44 8.76 -1.89 31.93
N GLN A 45 8.21 -2.45 30.85
CA GLN A 45 8.15 -3.90 30.60
C GLN A 45 9.35 -4.41 29.81
N GLY A 46 10.19 -3.51 29.29
CA GLY A 46 11.35 -3.85 28.46
C GLY A 46 11.39 -3.06 27.14
N PRO A 47 12.34 -3.39 26.25
CA PRO A 47 12.38 -2.83 24.92
C PRO A 47 11.15 -3.27 24.11
N MET A 48 10.49 -2.31 23.46
CA MET A 48 9.32 -2.53 22.62
C MET A 48 9.48 -1.84 21.27
N ILE A 49 8.70 -2.30 20.29
CA ILE A 49 8.55 -1.70 18.98
C ILE A 49 7.37 -0.75 19.07
N GLU A 50 7.60 0.52 18.78
CA GLU A 50 6.53 1.47 18.53
C GLU A 50 6.30 1.57 17.02
N ILE A 51 5.02 1.55 16.64
CA ILE A 51 4.53 1.64 15.27
C ILE A 51 3.67 2.90 15.21
N THR A 52 4.04 3.84 14.34
CA THR A 52 3.27 5.07 14.10
C THR A 52 2.74 5.06 12.67
N ILE A 53 1.43 5.27 12.50
CA ILE A 53 0.73 5.34 11.20
C ILE A 53 -0.22 6.53 11.27
N GLY A 54 0.13 7.64 10.63
CA GLY A 54 -0.58 8.90 10.83
C GLY A 54 -0.63 9.28 12.32
N ASP A 55 -1.84 9.48 12.85
CA ASP A 55 -2.06 9.79 14.28
C ASP A 55 -2.16 8.54 15.17
N LEU A 56 -2.12 7.34 14.60
CA LEU A 56 -2.20 6.09 15.35
C LEU A 56 -0.82 5.66 15.83
N ILE A 57 -0.69 5.46 17.14
CA ILE A 57 0.52 4.95 17.78
C ILE A 57 0.17 3.67 18.52
N CYS A 58 0.89 2.59 18.23
CA CYS A 58 0.77 1.35 18.98
C CYS A 58 2.14 0.76 19.32
N THR A 59 2.20 0.00 20.42
CA THR A 59 3.44 -0.60 20.92
C THR A 59 3.30 -2.10 21.06
N THR A 60 4.30 -2.85 20.59
CA THR A 60 4.33 -4.31 20.69
C THR A 60 5.74 -4.81 20.98
N PRO A 61 5.94 -5.87 21.76
CA PRO A 61 7.26 -6.49 21.91
C PRO A 61 7.71 -7.25 20.64
N HIS A 62 6.77 -7.69 19.80
CA HIS A 62 7.05 -8.50 18.61
C HIS A 62 6.17 -8.07 17.43
N LEU A 63 6.75 -7.97 16.23
CA LEU A 63 6.03 -7.64 15.01
C LEU A 63 6.51 -8.53 13.85
N THR A 64 5.56 -9.08 13.10
CA THR A 64 5.80 -9.84 11.88
C THR A 64 5.09 -9.17 10.71
N ILE A 65 5.82 -8.89 9.64
CA ILE A 65 5.31 -8.21 8.45
C ILE A 65 5.27 -9.21 7.30
N LYS A 66 4.11 -9.37 6.67
CA LYS A 66 3.91 -10.20 5.48
C LYS A 66 3.30 -9.36 4.36
N ARG A 67 4.10 -9.12 3.31
CA ARG A 67 3.59 -8.54 2.06
C ARG A 67 3.28 -9.64 1.06
N LYS A 68 2.31 -9.39 0.17
CA LYS A 68 1.99 -10.29 -0.95
C LYS A 68 3.27 -10.51 -1.77
N GLN A 69 3.62 -11.78 -2.04
CA GLN A 69 4.79 -12.19 -2.83
C GLN A 69 6.19 -11.80 -2.28
N LYS A 70 6.32 -11.26 -1.06
CA LYS A 70 7.63 -11.05 -0.40
C LYS A 70 7.82 -12.03 0.77
N PRO A 71 9.07 -12.38 1.13
CA PRO A 71 9.34 -13.17 2.34
C PRO A 71 8.81 -12.47 3.59
N VAL A 72 8.37 -13.28 4.55
CA VAL A 72 7.97 -12.80 5.88
C VAL A 72 9.16 -12.11 6.53
N SER A 73 8.91 -10.94 7.12
CA SER A 73 9.90 -10.17 7.84
C SER A 73 9.57 -10.15 9.32
N THR A 74 10.56 -10.41 10.17
CA THR A 74 10.40 -10.30 11.63
C THR A 74 11.11 -9.05 12.11
N VAL A 75 10.43 -8.27 12.94
CA VAL A 75 10.94 -7.03 13.51
C VAL A 75 11.17 -7.24 14.99
N ILE A 76 12.38 -6.92 15.47
CA ILE A 76 12.77 -7.05 16.88
C ILE A 76 13.46 -5.77 17.38
N PRO A 77 13.18 -5.33 18.62
CA PRO A 77 13.90 -4.22 19.22
C PRO A 77 15.25 -4.70 19.77
N VAL A 78 16.35 -4.06 19.38
CA VAL A 78 17.72 -4.41 19.77
C VAL A 78 18.48 -3.14 20.17
N LYS A 79 18.76 -2.96 21.47
CA LYS A 79 19.62 -1.89 22.02
C LYS A 79 19.31 -0.48 21.47
N GLY A 80 18.05 -0.06 21.51
CA GLY A 80 17.61 1.26 21.03
C GLY A 80 17.51 1.37 19.50
N LYS A 81 17.69 0.28 18.77
CA LYS A 81 17.43 0.15 17.33
C LYS A 81 16.35 -0.89 17.09
N ILE A 82 15.86 -0.90 15.86
CA ILE A 82 15.10 -2.02 15.32
C ILE A 82 16.02 -2.84 14.42
N GLU A 83 15.84 -4.15 14.45
CA GLU A 83 16.37 -5.07 13.46
C GLU A 83 15.21 -5.73 12.70
N ILE A 84 15.24 -5.67 11.37
CA ILE A 84 14.29 -6.34 10.47
C ILE A 84 15.02 -7.50 9.80
N LYS A 85 14.54 -8.72 10.05
CA LYS A 85 15.07 -9.95 9.45
C LYS A 85 14.13 -10.40 8.34
N GLN A 86 14.62 -10.54 7.11
CA GLN A 86 13.86 -11.02 5.97
C GLN A 86 14.64 -12.12 5.24
N GLY A 87 14.25 -13.38 5.46
CA GLY A 87 14.99 -14.53 4.95
C GLY A 87 16.43 -14.55 5.49
N LYS A 88 17.42 -14.43 4.59
CA LYS A 88 18.85 -14.36 4.96
C LYS A 88 19.36 -12.93 5.18
N ALA A 89 18.56 -11.91 4.84
CA ALA A 89 18.93 -10.52 5.01
C ALA A 89 18.54 -10.03 6.41
N SER A 90 19.37 -9.18 6.99
CA SER A 90 19.05 -8.44 8.21
C SER A 90 19.42 -6.97 8.04
N TYR A 91 18.52 -6.09 8.47
CA TYR A 91 18.66 -4.64 8.39
C TYR A 91 18.51 -4.07 9.80
N SER A 92 19.38 -3.15 10.21
CA SER A 92 19.25 -2.48 11.51
C SER A 92 19.39 -0.98 11.39
N ALA A 93 18.44 -0.26 12.01
CA ALA A 93 18.40 1.19 12.04
C ALA A 93 17.69 1.67 13.32
N ALA A 94 17.91 2.94 13.68
CA ALA A 94 17.17 3.56 14.78
C ALA A 94 15.67 3.66 14.47
N MET A 95 15.35 3.84 13.19
CA MET A 95 13.99 4.00 12.67
C MET A 95 13.90 3.36 11.28
N PHE A 96 12.75 2.76 10.97
CA PHE A 96 12.40 2.31 9.62
C PHE A 96 11.11 2.97 9.17
N GLU A 97 11.08 3.37 7.91
CA GLU A 97 9.89 3.85 7.24
C GLU A 97 9.41 2.80 6.24
N ILE A 98 8.14 2.41 6.35
CA ILE A 98 7.56 1.31 5.59
C ILE A 98 6.28 1.81 4.91
N ALA A 99 6.31 1.92 3.59
CA ALA A 99 5.11 2.21 2.79
C ALA A 99 4.07 1.09 2.95
N LEU A 100 2.85 1.42 3.38
CA LEU A 100 1.76 0.46 3.54
C LEU A 100 1.10 0.09 2.21
N ARG A 101 1.25 0.95 1.19
CA ARG A 101 0.76 0.74 -0.18
C ARG A 101 1.88 1.03 -1.18
N GLU A 102 2.04 0.15 -2.17
CA GLU A 102 2.95 0.32 -3.32
C GLU A 102 2.17 0.82 -4.54
#